data_AF-A0A7R9MBU5-F1
#
_entry.id   AF-A0A7R9MBU5-F1
#
_cell.length_a   1.000
_cell.length_b   1.000
_cell.length_c   1.000
_cell.angle_alpha   90.00
_cell.angle_beta   90.00
_cell.angle_gamma   90.00
#
_symmetry.space_group_name_H-M   'P 1'
#
loop_
_entity.id
_entity.type
_entity.pdbx_description
1 polymer ?
#
loop_
_entity_poly.entity_id
_entity_poly.type
_entity_poly.pdbx_seq_one_letter_code
_entity_poly.pdbx_strand_id
1 'polypeptide(L)'
;LVNINKVYVESIAGVSTFSEYVVVKEIQLAKLNPKADLKNVGVIGCAVGTGYGSAVNIARVHPGSKCAVWGMGAIGLSAILGCKQAGAETIIGVDINSDKESIAKQFGCTRFINPKNIDESLETLLQNEGGIDYAFDCIGNQHVLNTAYNSLKPWGSLTVIGLGSKGSKIDVKVAELVKGRYVLGGFFGNYKPRKGNQELVEKYLNGSLPIDGLITHRIRLDDINEAFECLKAGKSIRTVINCKAAVLWKEGTPLTVENITVDPPQEGEVRVRMVSAGLCASDAHFIWGWETDIILDFEGNPIVLGHEGAGVVESVGPGVTSVSVGDHVILLWTPDCGRCALCSHPKTNLCLSDDFVSVMYHKNKETRLKINGKPLLSFSK
;
A
#
# COMPACT_ATOMS: atom_id res chain seq x y z
N LEU A 1 -17.05 35.72 24.69
CA LEU A 1 -16.73 34.31 25.06
C LEU A 1 -17.53 33.40 24.16
N VAL A 2 -16.89 32.58 23.31
CA VAL A 2 -17.55 31.52 22.53
C VAL A 2 -16.60 30.32 22.47
N ASN A 3 -17.14 29.15 22.81
CA ASN A 3 -16.55 27.81 22.76
C ASN A 3 -17.76 26.89 22.44
N ILE A 4 -17.72 25.82 21.63
CA ILE A 4 -16.75 24.72 21.56
C ILE A 4 -16.66 24.16 20.10
N ASN A 5 -15.50 23.59 19.75
CA ASN A 5 -15.23 22.70 18.60
C ASN A 5 -15.53 23.23 17.18
N LYS A 6 -14.61 24.07 16.66
CA LYS A 6 -14.23 24.06 15.24
C LYS A 6 -13.18 22.96 15.08
N VAL A 7 -13.46 21.92 14.29
CA VAL A 7 -12.52 20.80 14.08
C VAL A 7 -12.46 20.49 12.59
N TYR A 8 -11.26 20.18 12.10
CA TYR A 8 -10.94 19.94 10.70
C TYR A 8 -10.36 18.54 10.57
N VAL A 9 -10.77 17.76 9.57
CA VAL A 9 -10.37 16.35 9.39
C VAL A 9 -9.53 16.22 8.11
N GLU A 10 -8.37 15.59 8.18
CA GLU A 10 -7.45 15.44 7.05
C GLU A 10 -7.77 14.27 6.11
N SER A 11 -6.98 14.14 5.04
CA SER A 11 -7.10 13.10 4.02
C SER A 11 -5.75 12.44 3.74
N ILE A 12 -5.61 11.16 4.08
CA ILE A 12 -4.39 10.39 3.74
C ILE A 12 -4.20 10.32 2.21
N ALA A 13 -2.97 10.60 1.76
CA ALA A 13 -2.52 10.55 0.37
C ALA A 13 -3.47 11.20 -0.66
N GLY A 14 -4.24 12.22 -0.24
CA GLY A 14 -5.25 12.89 -1.06
C GLY A 14 -6.35 11.97 -1.61
N VAL A 15 -6.63 10.82 -0.97
CA VAL A 15 -7.59 9.81 -1.47
C VAL A 15 -8.65 9.32 -0.46
N SER A 16 -8.37 9.26 0.85
CA SER A 16 -9.36 9.01 1.93
C SER A 16 -10.38 7.88 1.71
N THR A 17 -9.92 6.68 1.37
CA THR A 17 -10.77 5.59 0.87
C THR A 17 -11.68 4.96 1.92
N PHE A 18 -11.50 5.21 3.23
CA PHE A 18 -12.46 4.82 4.27
C PHE A 18 -13.63 5.80 4.40
N SER A 19 -14.22 6.14 3.25
CA SER A 19 -15.45 6.91 3.07
C SER A 19 -16.26 6.24 1.97
N GLU A 20 -17.60 6.33 2.00
CA GLU A 20 -18.42 5.81 0.90
C GLU A 20 -18.31 6.67 -0.38
N TYR A 21 -17.89 7.93 -0.25
CA TYR A 21 -17.60 8.84 -1.36
C TYR A 21 -16.32 9.62 -1.11
N VAL A 22 -15.52 9.81 -2.16
CA VAL A 22 -14.30 10.64 -2.10
C VAL A 22 -14.25 11.59 -3.28
N VAL A 23 -13.54 12.70 -3.15
CA VAL A 23 -13.18 13.56 -4.29
C VAL A 23 -11.66 13.64 -4.37
N VAL A 24 -11.12 13.34 -5.54
CA VAL A 24 -9.68 13.25 -5.81
C VAL A 24 -9.33 14.00 -7.10
N LYS A 25 -8.06 14.36 -7.29
CA LYS A 25 -7.60 14.94 -8.56
C LYS A 25 -7.64 13.88 -9.65
N GLU A 26 -7.90 14.26 -10.90
CA GLU A 26 -7.86 13.36 -12.06
C GLU A 26 -6.54 12.59 -12.18
N ILE A 27 -5.43 13.19 -11.75
CA ILE A 27 -4.10 12.56 -11.76
C ILE A 27 -3.96 11.40 -10.76
N GLN A 28 -4.90 11.26 -9.82
CA GLN A 28 -4.97 10.18 -8.82
C GLN A 28 -5.95 9.05 -9.21
N LEU A 29 -6.33 8.92 -10.49
CA LEU A 29 -7.22 7.86 -10.96
C LEU A 29 -6.65 7.04 -12.11
N ALA A 30 -6.90 5.73 -12.08
CA ALA A 30 -6.75 4.84 -13.24
C ALA A 30 -8.11 4.26 -13.65
N LYS A 31 -8.52 4.56 -14.88
CA LYS A 31 -9.68 3.93 -15.54
C LYS A 31 -9.42 2.44 -15.75
N LEU A 32 -10.31 1.60 -15.27
CA LEU A 32 -10.20 0.14 -15.37
C LEU A 32 -11.10 -0.44 -16.45
N ASN A 33 -10.83 -1.71 -16.78
CA ASN A 33 -11.73 -2.56 -17.56
C ASN A 33 -13.08 -2.70 -16.82
N PRO A 34 -14.23 -2.47 -17.47
CA PRO A 34 -15.54 -2.56 -16.81
C PRO A 34 -15.89 -3.97 -16.30
N LYS A 35 -15.17 -5.02 -16.75
CA LYS A 35 -15.29 -6.38 -16.22
C LYS A 35 -14.61 -6.60 -14.87
N ALA A 36 -13.77 -5.67 -14.40
CA ALA A 36 -13.06 -5.78 -13.14
C ALA A 36 -14.03 -5.78 -11.94
N ASP A 37 -13.92 -6.80 -11.08
CA ASP A 37 -14.65 -6.78 -9.80
C ASP A 37 -14.04 -5.73 -8.86
N LEU A 38 -14.72 -4.58 -8.78
CA LEU A 38 -14.40 -3.46 -7.90
C LEU A 38 -14.39 -3.84 -6.41
N LYS A 39 -14.90 -5.03 -6.02
CA LYS A 39 -14.77 -5.58 -4.66
C LYS A 39 -13.39 -6.21 -4.38
N ASN A 40 -12.61 -6.49 -5.42
CA ASN A 40 -11.36 -7.26 -5.34
C ASN A 40 -10.13 -6.46 -5.78
N VAL A 41 -10.24 -5.65 -6.84
CA VAL A 41 -9.08 -4.97 -7.42
C VAL A 41 -8.47 -3.85 -6.56
N GLY A 42 -9.12 -3.40 -5.49
CA GLY A 42 -8.63 -2.30 -4.64
C GLY A 42 -7.21 -2.51 -4.08
N VAL A 43 -6.86 -3.75 -3.72
CA VAL A 43 -5.51 -4.11 -3.21
C VAL A 43 -4.41 -4.03 -4.27
N ILE A 44 -4.76 -3.87 -5.54
CA ILE A 44 -3.78 -3.65 -6.62
C ILE A 44 -3.13 -2.27 -6.51
N GLY A 45 -3.89 -1.27 -6.02
CA GLY A 45 -3.48 0.12 -5.90
C GLY A 45 -2.32 0.40 -4.93
N CYS A 46 -2.03 -0.55 -4.03
CA CYS A 46 -0.84 -0.50 -3.18
C CYS A 46 -0.22 -1.90 -3.01
N ALA A 47 -0.78 -2.79 -2.17
CA ALA A 47 -0.09 -4.01 -1.74
C ALA A 47 0.39 -4.93 -2.89
N VAL A 48 -0.46 -5.24 -3.88
CA VAL A 48 -0.08 -6.16 -4.98
C VAL A 48 0.94 -5.51 -5.90
N GLY A 49 0.66 -4.30 -6.40
CA GLY A 49 1.59 -3.59 -7.29
C GLY A 49 2.97 -3.41 -6.66
N THR A 50 2.99 -3.13 -5.34
CA THR A 50 4.21 -3.03 -4.55
C THR A 50 4.96 -4.36 -4.47
N GLY A 51 4.34 -5.43 -3.94
CA GLY A 51 5.03 -6.70 -3.72
C GLY A 51 5.41 -7.42 -5.01
N TYR A 52 4.44 -7.63 -5.90
CA TYR A 52 4.65 -8.32 -7.18
C TYR A 52 5.64 -7.56 -8.07
N GLY A 53 5.47 -6.24 -8.20
CA GLY A 53 6.37 -5.39 -9.00
C GLY A 53 7.79 -5.34 -8.43
N SER A 54 7.96 -5.43 -7.11
CA SER A 54 9.30 -5.49 -6.51
C SER A 54 10.09 -6.72 -6.96
N ALA A 55 9.44 -7.89 -7.05
CA ALA A 55 10.07 -9.10 -7.58
C ALA A 55 10.37 -9.00 -9.09
N VAL A 56 9.40 -8.59 -9.91
CA VAL A 56 9.55 -8.69 -11.39
C VAL A 56 10.20 -7.46 -12.05
N ASN A 57 10.02 -6.25 -11.53
CA ASN A 57 10.53 -5.00 -12.14
C ASN A 57 11.81 -4.48 -11.50
N ILE A 58 11.92 -4.58 -10.17
CA ILE A 58 13.00 -3.97 -9.36
C ILE A 58 14.14 -4.96 -9.16
N ALA A 59 13.89 -6.03 -8.40
CA ALA A 59 14.85 -7.13 -8.22
C ALA A 59 15.11 -7.86 -9.53
N ARG A 60 14.07 -7.98 -10.38
CA ARG A 60 14.11 -8.71 -11.66
C ARG A 60 14.57 -10.14 -11.44
N VAL A 61 13.86 -10.86 -10.57
CA VAL A 61 14.10 -12.27 -10.28
C VAL A 61 14.21 -13.07 -11.59
N HIS A 62 15.14 -14.02 -11.62
CA HIS A 62 15.39 -14.87 -12.80
C HIS A 62 15.01 -16.34 -12.53
N PRO A 63 14.70 -17.14 -13.58
CA PRO A 63 14.45 -18.57 -13.42
C PRO A 63 15.60 -19.30 -12.69
N GLY A 64 15.27 -20.22 -11.78
CA GLY A 64 16.26 -20.96 -11.00
C GLY A 64 16.81 -20.25 -9.75
N SER A 65 16.34 -19.05 -9.43
CA SER A 65 16.85 -18.27 -8.28
C SER A 65 16.37 -18.78 -6.92
N LYS A 66 17.17 -18.57 -5.86
CA LYS A 66 16.77 -18.73 -4.45
C LYS A 66 16.36 -17.37 -3.86
N CYS A 67 15.06 -17.18 -3.65
CA CYS A 67 14.46 -15.98 -3.09
C CYS A 67 14.08 -16.16 -1.62
N ALA A 68 14.11 -15.09 -0.83
CA ALA A 68 13.55 -15.06 0.53
C ALA A 68 12.76 -13.77 0.78
N VAL A 69 11.58 -13.91 1.40
CA VAL A 69 10.63 -12.82 1.64
C VAL A 69 10.29 -12.78 3.13
N TRP A 70 10.57 -11.67 3.79
CA TRP A 70 10.25 -11.44 5.21
C TRP A 70 8.92 -10.70 5.33
N GLY A 71 8.01 -11.24 6.14
CA GLY A 71 6.69 -10.68 6.44
C GLY A 71 5.62 -11.16 5.47
N MET A 72 4.84 -12.18 5.86
CA MET A 72 3.73 -12.71 5.07
C MET A 72 2.46 -11.85 5.22
N GLY A 73 2.59 -10.54 5.02
CA GLY A 73 1.47 -9.63 4.78
C GLY A 73 1.08 -9.61 3.29
N ALA A 74 0.11 -8.78 2.91
CA ALA A 74 -0.37 -8.71 1.52
C ALA A 74 0.75 -8.36 0.51
N ILE A 75 1.70 -7.50 0.91
CA ILE A 75 2.91 -7.18 0.13
C ILE A 75 3.80 -8.42 -0.04
N GLY A 76 4.13 -9.12 1.04
CA GLY A 76 5.02 -10.30 1.00
C GLY A 76 4.43 -11.49 0.24
N LEU A 77 3.13 -11.75 0.41
CA LEU A 77 2.41 -12.76 -0.39
C LEU A 77 2.43 -12.40 -1.89
N SER A 78 2.30 -11.12 -2.23
CA SER A 78 2.41 -10.63 -3.61
C SER A 78 3.84 -10.71 -4.15
N ALA A 79 4.86 -10.50 -3.31
CA ALA A 79 6.27 -10.69 -3.68
C ALA A 79 6.61 -12.18 -3.92
N ILE A 80 6.07 -13.10 -3.11
CA ILE A 80 6.15 -14.55 -3.34
C ILE A 80 5.51 -14.93 -4.69
N LEU A 81 4.32 -14.41 -5.00
CA LEU A 81 3.66 -14.62 -6.29
C LEU A 81 4.49 -14.08 -7.46
N GLY A 82 5.13 -12.92 -7.28
CA GLY A 82 6.07 -12.35 -8.25
C GLY A 82 7.33 -13.21 -8.47
N CYS A 83 7.93 -13.73 -7.40
CA CYS A 83 9.08 -14.65 -7.49
C CYS A 83 8.69 -15.94 -8.23
N LYS A 84 7.51 -16.50 -7.95
CA LYS A 84 6.96 -17.69 -8.62
C LYS A 84 6.68 -17.43 -10.10
N GLN A 85 6.07 -16.28 -10.45
CA GLN A 85 5.82 -15.93 -11.85
C GLN A 85 7.11 -15.59 -12.63
N ALA A 86 8.19 -15.20 -11.93
CA ALA A 86 9.53 -15.05 -12.49
C ALA A 86 10.33 -16.37 -12.60
N GLY A 87 9.80 -17.49 -12.10
CA GLY A 87 10.43 -18.81 -12.20
C GLY A 87 11.49 -19.13 -11.13
N ALA A 88 11.48 -18.44 -9.98
CA ALA A 88 12.35 -18.80 -8.85
C ALA A 88 12.11 -20.25 -8.41
N GLU A 89 13.18 -21.00 -8.22
CA GLU A 89 13.13 -22.44 -7.86
C GLU A 89 12.87 -22.62 -6.36
N THR A 90 13.49 -21.78 -5.53
CA THR A 90 13.28 -21.79 -4.07
C THR A 90 12.76 -20.44 -3.63
N ILE A 91 11.61 -20.44 -2.95
CA ILE A 91 10.96 -19.22 -2.45
C ILE A 91 10.68 -19.43 -0.96
N ILE A 92 11.52 -18.80 -0.13
CA ILE A 92 11.46 -18.91 1.34
C ILE A 92 10.57 -17.80 1.90
N GLY A 93 9.45 -18.16 2.54
CA GLY A 93 8.61 -17.22 3.28
C GLY A 93 9.01 -17.21 4.76
N VAL A 94 9.32 -16.04 5.31
CA VAL A 94 9.72 -15.87 6.71
C VAL A 94 8.72 -15.02 7.47
N ASP A 95 8.10 -15.54 8.53
CA ASP A 95 7.23 -14.78 9.42
C ASP A 95 7.23 -15.39 10.84
N ILE A 96 7.04 -14.56 11.86
CA ILE A 96 7.01 -15.01 13.27
C ILE A 96 5.67 -15.65 13.67
N ASN A 97 4.64 -15.58 12.81
CA ASN A 97 3.39 -16.30 12.96
C ASN A 97 3.34 -17.50 11.99
N SER A 98 3.39 -18.71 12.55
CA SER A 98 3.35 -19.97 11.77
C SER A 98 2.02 -20.22 11.04
N ASP A 99 0.90 -19.65 11.49
CA ASP A 99 -0.41 -19.85 10.85
C ASP A 99 -0.41 -19.35 9.39
N LYS A 100 0.51 -18.43 9.07
CA LYS A 100 0.70 -17.88 7.72
C LYS A 100 1.39 -18.84 6.75
N GLU A 101 1.92 -19.98 7.20
CA GLU A 101 2.56 -20.98 6.32
C GLU A 101 1.60 -21.47 5.22
N SER A 102 0.34 -21.74 5.57
CA SER A 102 -0.66 -22.28 4.65
C SER A 102 -0.95 -21.30 3.51
N ILE A 103 -1.22 -20.03 3.82
CA ILE A 103 -1.48 -19.00 2.81
C ILE A 103 -0.22 -18.65 2.00
N ALA A 104 0.97 -18.65 2.62
CA ALA A 104 2.23 -18.48 1.90
C ALA A 104 2.44 -19.57 0.84
N LYS A 105 2.19 -20.85 1.18
CA LYS A 105 2.29 -21.97 0.23
C LYS A 105 1.31 -21.85 -0.93
N GLN A 106 0.07 -21.42 -0.69
CA GLN A 106 -0.91 -21.16 -1.75
C GLN A 106 -0.40 -20.10 -2.76
N PHE A 107 0.21 -19.02 -2.28
CA PHE A 107 0.76 -17.96 -3.14
C PHE A 107 2.02 -18.39 -3.89
N GLY A 108 2.80 -19.34 -3.37
CA GLY A 108 3.97 -19.89 -4.05
C GLY A 108 5.20 -20.20 -3.19
N CYS A 109 5.10 -20.03 -1.86
CA CYS A 109 6.18 -20.36 -0.94
C CYS A 109 6.54 -21.84 -1.05
N THR A 110 7.80 -22.15 -1.36
CA THR A 110 8.28 -23.55 -1.40
C THR A 110 8.73 -24.03 -0.03
N ARG A 111 9.14 -23.12 0.86
CA ARG A 111 9.51 -23.39 2.25
C ARG A 111 9.17 -22.21 3.15
N PHE A 112 8.43 -22.46 4.22
CA PHE A 112 8.20 -21.46 5.26
C PHE A 112 9.21 -21.63 6.41
N ILE A 113 9.60 -20.54 7.07
CA ILE A 113 10.45 -20.55 8.28
C ILE A 113 9.85 -19.58 9.31
N ASN A 114 9.61 -20.07 10.52
CA ASN A 114 9.41 -19.21 11.68
C ASN A 114 10.76 -19.06 12.43
N PRO A 115 11.34 -17.84 12.53
CA PRO A 115 12.62 -17.63 13.21
C PRO A 115 12.62 -17.96 14.71
N LYS A 116 11.45 -18.19 15.33
CA LYS A 116 11.32 -18.65 16.72
C LYS A 116 11.43 -20.17 16.88
N ASN A 117 11.41 -20.92 15.78
CA ASN A 117 11.30 -22.38 15.74
C ASN A 117 12.54 -23.04 15.11
N ILE A 118 13.71 -22.40 15.24
CA ILE A 118 15.02 -22.86 14.75
C ILE A 118 16.08 -22.69 15.84
N ASP A 119 17.03 -23.62 15.93
CA ASP A 119 18.03 -23.66 17.00
C ASP A 119 19.25 -22.75 16.75
N GLU A 120 19.43 -22.28 15.51
CA GLU A 120 20.47 -21.33 15.10
C GLU A 120 19.87 -20.02 14.58
N SER A 121 20.69 -18.98 14.37
CA SER A 121 20.19 -17.73 13.80
C SER A 121 19.76 -17.91 12.34
N LEU A 122 18.70 -17.22 11.92
CA LEU A 122 18.22 -17.28 10.54
C LEU A 122 19.31 -16.88 9.52
N GLU A 123 20.16 -15.93 9.86
CA GLU A 123 21.30 -15.51 9.04
C GLU A 123 22.29 -16.67 8.83
N THR A 124 22.61 -17.38 9.91
CA THR A 124 23.51 -18.54 9.90
C THR A 124 22.90 -19.68 9.08
N LEU A 125 21.63 -20.01 9.31
CA LEU A 125 20.90 -21.06 8.58
C LEU A 125 20.89 -20.79 7.07
N LEU A 126 20.52 -19.57 6.66
CA LEU A 126 20.44 -19.22 5.24
C LEU A 126 21.81 -19.16 4.55
N GLN A 127 22.88 -18.77 5.28
CA GLN A 127 24.25 -18.81 4.76
C GLN A 127 24.83 -20.22 4.67
N ASN A 128 24.56 -21.07 5.67
CA ASN A 128 24.92 -22.50 5.64
C ASN A 128 24.29 -23.22 4.44
N GLU A 129 23.10 -22.78 4.02
CA GLU A 129 22.43 -23.24 2.79
C GLU A 129 22.80 -22.42 1.52
N GLY A 130 23.99 -21.84 1.47
CA GLY A 130 24.54 -21.19 0.29
C GLY A 130 23.96 -19.80 -0.05
N GLY A 131 23.24 -19.16 0.88
CA GLY A 131 22.77 -17.78 0.77
C GLY A 131 21.58 -17.56 -0.17
N ILE A 132 21.11 -16.31 -0.21
CA ILE A 132 19.95 -15.84 -0.98
C ILE A 132 20.38 -15.00 -2.18
N ASP A 133 19.76 -15.20 -3.35
CA ASP A 133 19.96 -14.35 -4.54
C ASP A 133 19.14 -13.05 -4.45
N TYR A 134 17.86 -13.16 -4.04
CA TYR A 134 16.95 -12.02 -3.92
C TYR A 134 16.20 -12.04 -2.58
N ALA A 135 16.51 -11.08 -1.72
CA ALA A 135 15.82 -10.85 -0.45
C ALA A 135 14.79 -9.71 -0.58
N PHE A 136 13.65 -9.85 0.08
CA PHE A 136 12.59 -8.84 0.10
C PHE A 136 12.14 -8.60 1.55
N ASP A 137 12.39 -7.41 2.09
CA ASP A 137 11.81 -7.00 3.36
C ASP A 137 10.44 -6.36 3.13
N CYS A 138 9.39 -7.01 3.65
CA CYS A 138 8.02 -6.51 3.65
C CYS A 138 7.55 -6.14 5.08
N ILE A 139 8.48 -5.87 6.00
CA ILE A 139 8.21 -5.54 7.42
C ILE A 139 8.67 -4.13 7.78
N GLY A 140 9.84 -3.69 7.30
CA GLY A 140 10.45 -2.40 7.65
C GLY A 140 11.27 -2.44 8.95
N ASN A 141 11.42 -3.61 9.58
CA ASN A 141 12.15 -3.73 10.84
C ASN A 141 13.67 -3.76 10.62
N GLN A 142 14.42 -2.88 11.29
CA GLN A 142 15.88 -2.77 11.15
C GLN A 142 16.65 -4.08 11.40
N HIS A 143 16.24 -4.93 12.34
CA HIS A 143 16.91 -6.21 12.57
C HIS A 143 16.66 -7.17 11.41
N VAL A 144 15.41 -7.24 10.91
CA VAL A 144 15.04 -8.00 9.72
C VAL A 144 15.82 -7.54 8.49
N LEU A 145 15.94 -6.23 8.26
CA LEU A 145 16.70 -5.66 7.15
C LEU A 145 18.18 -6.07 7.18
N ASN A 146 18.81 -6.03 8.36
CA ASN A 146 20.20 -6.45 8.52
C ASN A 146 20.37 -7.96 8.30
N THR A 147 19.53 -8.80 8.90
CA THR A 147 19.54 -10.26 8.67
C THR A 147 19.29 -10.61 7.20
N ALA A 148 18.36 -9.94 6.54
CA ALA A 148 18.05 -10.16 5.13
C ALA A 148 19.22 -9.77 4.21
N TYR A 149 19.87 -8.62 4.47
CA TYR A 149 21.08 -8.20 3.73
C TYR A 149 22.27 -9.14 3.96
N ASN A 150 22.51 -9.54 5.21
CA ASN A 150 23.59 -10.45 5.56
C ASN A 150 23.38 -11.85 4.96
N SER A 151 22.14 -12.33 4.84
CA SER A 151 21.77 -13.63 4.25
C SER A 151 22.01 -13.74 2.73
N LEU A 152 22.38 -12.66 2.05
CA LEU A 152 22.63 -12.65 0.61
C LEU A 152 23.91 -13.41 0.20
N LYS A 153 23.90 -13.94 -1.02
CA LYS A 153 25.11 -14.33 -1.76
C LYS A 153 25.95 -13.09 -2.13
N PRO A 154 27.22 -13.24 -2.56
CA PRO A 154 28.07 -12.09 -2.93
C PRO A 154 27.50 -11.17 -4.02
N TRP A 155 26.67 -11.68 -4.92
CA TRP A 155 25.96 -10.95 -5.99
C TRP A 155 24.49 -10.64 -5.66
N GLY A 156 24.01 -11.02 -4.46
CA GLY A 156 22.61 -10.97 -4.11
C GLY A 156 22.10 -9.55 -3.88
N SER A 157 20.77 -9.37 -3.96
CA SER A 157 20.12 -8.07 -3.73
C SER A 157 19.07 -8.11 -2.63
N LEU A 158 19.06 -7.11 -1.74
CA LEU A 158 17.94 -6.82 -0.84
C LEU A 158 17.07 -5.73 -1.45
N THR A 159 15.78 -6.01 -1.64
CA THR A 159 14.76 -5.00 -1.92
C THR A 159 14.04 -4.61 -0.62
N VAL A 160 14.15 -3.34 -0.26
CA VAL A 160 13.55 -2.72 0.93
C VAL A 160 12.17 -2.20 0.57
N ILE A 161 11.11 -2.78 1.13
CA ILE A 161 9.71 -2.46 0.80
C ILE A 161 8.92 -1.99 2.02
N GLY A 162 9.14 -2.61 3.18
CA GLY A 162 8.48 -2.23 4.42
C GLY A 162 8.91 -0.84 4.92
N LEU A 163 7.97 -0.13 5.55
CA LEU A 163 8.22 1.22 6.08
C LEU A 163 8.85 1.13 7.47
N GLY A 164 10.02 1.75 7.63
CA GLY A 164 10.76 1.73 8.88
C GLY A 164 10.23 2.68 9.94
N SER A 165 10.39 2.29 11.21
CA SER A 165 10.25 3.21 12.35
C SER A 165 11.29 4.33 12.23
N LYS A 166 10.93 5.55 12.63
CA LYS A 166 11.73 6.77 12.43
C LYS A 166 13.19 6.61 12.89
N GLY A 167 14.12 6.97 12.01
CA GLY A 167 15.57 6.84 12.22
C GLY A 167 16.13 5.44 11.90
N SER A 168 15.36 4.55 11.26
CA SER A 168 15.80 3.18 10.92
C SER A 168 16.96 3.18 9.93
N LYS A 169 17.92 2.27 10.11
CA LYS A 169 19.13 2.16 9.28
C LYS A 169 19.47 0.71 8.97
N ILE A 170 19.99 0.47 7.77
CA ILE A 170 20.59 -0.81 7.39
C ILE A 170 22.10 -0.71 7.63
N ASP A 171 22.67 -1.66 8.37
CA ASP A 171 24.11 -1.75 8.60
C ASP A 171 24.79 -2.46 7.43
N VAL A 172 25.21 -1.67 6.44
CA VAL A 172 25.75 -2.15 5.18
C VAL A 172 27.27 -2.10 5.20
N LYS A 173 27.90 -3.26 5.46
CA LYS A 173 29.36 -3.44 5.35
C LYS A 173 29.82 -3.12 3.93
N VAL A 174 30.62 -2.05 3.77
CA VAL A 174 31.14 -1.57 2.47
C VAL A 174 31.84 -2.68 1.68
N ALA A 175 32.58 -3.56 2.37
CA ALA A 175 33.26 -4.71 1.75
C ALA A 175 32.29 -5.69 1.05
N GLU A 176 31.03 -5.78 1.48
CA GLU A 176 30.02 -6.64 0.85
C GLU A 176 29.37 -5.98 -0.37
N LEU A 177 29.21 -4.65 -0.37
CA LEU A 177 28.83 -3.91 -1.59
C LEU A 177 29.92 -4.03 -2.66
N VAL A 178 31.20 -3.90 -2.27
CA VAL A 178 32.36 -4.05 -3.17
C VAL A 178 32.47 -5.46 -3.75
N LYS A 179 31.97 -6.49 -3.05
CA LYS A 179 31.87 -7.87 -3.56
C LYS A 179 30.73 -8.09 -4.57
N GLY A 180 29.81 -7.12 -4.71
CA GLY A 180 28.70 -7.17 -5.67
C GLY A 180 27.30 -7.25 -5.06
N ARG A 181 27.11 -7.08 -3.73
CA ARG A 181 25.75 -7.05 -3.15
C ARG A 181 25.04 -5.74 -3.50
N TYR A 182 23.72 -5.81 -3.66
CA TYR A 182 22.87 -4.65 -3.95
C TYR A 182 21.86 -4.38 -2.82
N VAL A 183 21.54 -3.10 -2.62
CA VAL A 183 20.39 -2.65 -1.84
C VAL A 183 19.51 -1.81 -2.75
N LEU A 184 18.22 -2.14 -2.85
CA LEU A 184 17.25 -1.59 -3.79
C LEU A 184 16.03 -1.04 -3.02
N GLY A 185 15.48 0.09 -3.46
CA GLY A 185 14.25 0.66 -2.90
C GLY A 185 12.99 0.18 -3.62
N GLY A 186 12.01 -0.32 -2.88
CA GLY A 186 10.80 -0.99 -3.38
C GLY A 186 9.53 -0.14 -3.42
N PHE A 187 9.53 1.00 -4.11
CA PHE A 187 8.38 1.92 -4.11
C PHE A 187 7.34 1.57 -5.21
N PHE A 188 6.10 1.21 -4.81
CA PHE A 188 5.02 0.71 -5.68
C PHE A 188 5.49 -0.25 -6.79
N GLY A 189 6.48 -1.11 -6.47
CA GLY A 189 7.03 -2.09 -7.39
C GLY A 189 7.60 -1.52 -8.70
N ASN A 190 7.98 -0.23 -8.69
CA ASN A 190 8.40 0.55 -9.86
C ASN A 190 7.39 0.55 -11.03
N TYR A 191 6.10 0.31 -10.75
CA TYR A 191 5.02 0.53 -11.70
C TYR A 191 4.71 2.03 -11.81
N LYS A 192 4.50 2.52 -13.04
CA LYS A 192 3.85 3.83 -13.26
C LYS A 192 2.41 3.74 -12.75
N PRO A 193 1.93 4.60 -11.83
CA PRO A 193 0.70 4.33 -11.09
C PRO A 193 -0.53 4.11 -11.98
N ARG A 194 -0.73 4.90 -13.04
CA ARG A 194 -1.91 4.75 -13.91
C ARG A 194 -1.83 3.48 -14.76
N LYS A 195 -0.76 3.32 -15.53
CA LYS A 195 -0.57 2.23 -16.50
C LYS A 195 -0.35 0.87 -15.82
N GLY A 196 0.38 0.83 -14.71
CA GLY A 196 0.67 -0.39 -13.98
C GLY A 196 -0.57 -0.99 -13.31
N ASN A 197 -1.45 -0.16 -12.73
CA ASN A 197 -2.73 -0.64 -12.19
C ASN A 197 -3.61 -1.26 -13.29
N GLN A 198 -3.65 -0.64 -14.48
CA GLN A 198 -4.37 -1.20 -15.63
C GLN A 198 -3.79 -2.55 -16.07
N GLU A 199 -2.47 -2.66 -16.21
CA GLU A 199 -1.79 -3.92 -16.57
C GLU A 199 -2.00 -5.04 -15.54
N LEU A 200 -1.98 -4.71 -14.24
CA LEU A 200 -2.22 -5.67 -13.17
C LEU A 200 -3.69 -6.11 -13.09
N VAL A 201 -4.65 -5.22 -13.40
CA VAL A 201 -6.07 -5.58 -13.50
C VAL A 201 -6.34 -6.50 -14.69
N GLU A 202 -5.71 -6.29 -15.85
CA GLU A 202 -5.80 -7.23 -16.97
C GLU A 202 -5.15 -8.60 -16.64
N LYS A 203 -4.03 -8.60 -15.90
CA LYS A 203 -3.41 -9.83 -15.37
C LYS A 203 -4.30 -10.57 -14.36
N TYR A 204 -5.07 -9.86 -13.55
CA TYR A 204 -6.08 -10.46 -12.68
C TYR A 204 -7.23 -11.06 -13.51
N LEU A 205 -7.79 -10.30 -14.45
CA LEU A 205 -8.91 -10.73 -15.30
C LEU A 205 -8.60 -11.93 -16.20
N ASN A 206 -7.34 -12.13 -16.59
CA ASN A 206 -6.90 -13.32 -17.33
C ASN A 206 -6.39 -14.47 -16.45
N GLY A 207 -6.50 -14.36 -15.12
CA GLY A 207 -6.13 -15.40 -14.16
C GLY A 207 -4.63 -15.55 -13.90
N SER A 208 -3.76 -14.76 -14.56
CA SER A 208 -2.29 -14.83 -14.36
C SER A 208 -1.79 -14.16 -13.08
N LEU A 209 -2.69 -13.51 -12.31
CA LEU A 209 -2.41 -12.85 -11.03
C LEU A 209 -3.53 -13.18 -10.01
N PRO A 210 -3.55 -14.41 -9.44
CA PRO A 210 -4.63 -14.91 -8.58
C PRO A 210 -4.58 -14.31 -7.16
N ILE A 211 -5.11 -13.10 -7.01
CA ILE A 211 -5.02 -12.29 -5.77
C ILE A 211 -6.20 -12.45 -4.80
N ASP A 212 -7.25 -13.19 -5.15
CA ASP A 212 -8.46 -13.28 -4.32
C ASP A 212 -8.17 -13.81 -2.90
N GLY A 213 -7.14 -14.65 -2.75
CA GLY A 213 -6.67 -15.16 -1.46
C GLY A 213 -6.01 -14.12 -0.55
N LEU A 214 -5.64 -12.94 -1.05
CA LEU A 214 -5.23 -11.81 -0.20
C LEU A 214 -6.42 -11.24 0.57
N ILE A 215 -7.63 -11.39 0.00
CA ILE A 215 -8.87 -10.85 0.54
C ILE A 215 -9.49 -11.87 1.49
N THR A 216 -8.71 -12.27 2.51
CA THR A 216 -9.08 -13.25 3.54
C THR A 216 -10.44 -12.93 4.14
N HIS A 217 -10.67 -11.65 4.41
CA HIS A 217 -11.95 -11.06 4.79
C HIS A 217 -12.05 -9.68 4.16
N ARG A 218 -13.24 -9.30 3.72
CA ARG A 218 -13.57 -7.89 3.41
C ARG A 218 -14.07 -7.22 4.70
N ILE A 219 -14.25 -5.89 4.70
CA ILE A 219 -14.59 -5.11 5.92
C ILE A 219 -15.87 -4.25 5.77
N ARG A 220 -16.78 -4.22 6.75
CA ARG A 220 -17.86 -3.20 6.88
C ARG A 220 -17.22 -1.88 7.32
N LEU A 221 -17.76 -0.74 6.88
CA LEU A 221 -17.24 0.57 7.32
C LEU A 221 -17.74 0.95 8.73
N ASP A 222 -18.86 0.37 9.17
CA ASP A 222 -19.31 0.35 10.57
C ASP A 222 -18.30 -0.36 11.49
N ASP A 223 -17.72 -1.44 11.00
CA ASP A 223 -16.93 -2.38 11.82
C ASP A 223 -15.41 -2.13 11.64
N ILE A 224 -15.03 -0.92 11.22
CA ILE A 224 -13.66 -0.57 10.81
C ILE A 224 -12.64 -0.66 11.96
N ASN A 225 -13.06 -0.49 13.22
CA ASN A 225 -12.19 -0.70 14.37
C ASN A 225 -11.87 -2.17 14.60
N GLU A 226 -12.90 -3.03 14.52
CA GLU A 226 -12.70 -4.47 14.53
C GLU A 226 -11.77 -4.83 13.37
N ALA A 227 -11.96 -4.25 12.19
CA ALA A 227 -11.11 -4.42 11.03
C ALA A 227 -9.62 -4.06 11.26
N PHE A 228 -9.27 -3.11 12.13
CA PHE A 228 -7.88 -2.77 12.47
C PHE A 228 -7.27 -3.67 13.55
N GLU A 229 -8.02 -4.01 14.60
CA GLU A 229 -7.68 -5.14 15.47
C GLU A 229 -7.68 -6.46 14.69
N CYS A 230 -8.22 -6.47 13.47
CA CYS A 230 -8.21 -7.58 12.55
C CYS A 230 -7.14 -7.49 11.45
N LEU A 231 -6.55 -6.33 11.17
CA LEU A 231 -5.26 -6.25 10.47
C LEU A 231 -4.13 -6.74 11.39
N LYS A 232 -4.35 -6.60 12.70
CA LYS A 232 -3.67 -7.26 13.81
C LYS A 232 -4.10 -8.75 13.96
N ALA A 233 -5.28 -9.20 13.45
CA ALA A 233 -5.84 -10.58 13.67
C ALA A 233 -7.03 -11.26 12.83
N GLY A 234 -8.00 -10.63 12.10
CA GLY A 234 -9.40 -11.13 11.82
C GLY A 234 -10.30 -10.57 10.64
N LYS A 235 -11.60 -10.17 10.83
CA LYS A 235 -12.76 -10.35 9.86
C LYS A 235 -13.99 -9.35 9.81
N SER A 236 -14.75 -9.29 8.67
CA SER A 236 -16.27 -9.19 8.49
C SER A 236 -16.99 -8.00 7.76
N ILE A 237 -18.21 -8.17 7.18
CA ILE A 237 -18.83 -7.38 6.03
C ILE A 237 -20.40 -7.28 6.01
N ARG A 238 -21.15 -6.53 5.16
CA ARG A 238 -21.12 -5.23 4.35
C ARG A 238 -22.54 -5.02 3.75
N THR A 239 -23.10 -3.85 3.39
CA THR A 239 -22.81 -2.40 3.52
C THR A 239 -24.19 -1.71 3.81
N VAL A 240 -24.65 -0.50 3.44
CA VAL A 240 -24.22 0.74 2.74
C VAL A 240 -25.09 1.89 3.30
N ILE A 241 -24.61 3.14 3.27
CA ILE A 241 -25.37 4.40 3.44
C ILE A 241 -25.93 4.64 4.87
N ASN A 242 -25.95 5.85 5.44
CA ASN A 242 -25.34 7.15 5.05
C ASN A 242 -23.84 7.05 4.70
N CYS A 243 -23.27 8.10 4.10
CA CYS A 243 -21.83 8.22 3.88
C CYS A 243 -21.08 8.30 5.21
N LYS A 244 -20.89 7.12 5.80
CA LYS A 244 -20.03 6.89 6.94
C LYS A 244 -18.59 7.06 6.47
N ALA A 245 -17.76 7.63 7.33
CA ALA A 245 -16.31 7.67 7.14
C ALA A 245 -15.62 7.29 8.44
N ALA A 246 -14.48 6.60 8.31
CA ALA A 246 -13.65 6.25 9.45
C ALA A 246 -12.74 7.43 9.81
N VAL A 247 -13.15 8.20 10.82
CA VAL A 247 -12.45 9.40 11.30
C VAL A 247 -11.64 9.05 12.55
N LEU A 248 -10.31 9.17 12.44
CA LEU A 248 -9.40 9.09 13.58
C LEU A 248 -9.36 10.47 14.23
N TRP A 249 -9.83 10.64 15.46
CA TRP A 249 -9.83 11.97 16.12
C TRP A 249 -8.50 12.35 16.77
N LYS A 250 -7.62 11.37 17.02
CA LYS A 250 -6.28 11.57 17.58
C LYS A 250 -5.42 10.34 17.32
N GLU A 251 -4.12 10.52 17.12
CA GLU A 251 -3.15 9.43 17.06
C GLU A 251 -3.25 8.50 18.29
N GLY A 252 -3.04 7.20 18.09
CA GLY A 252 -3.08 6.21 19.17
C GLY A 252 -4.49 5.95 19.74
N THR A 253 -5.55 6.37 19.05
CA THR A 253 -6.94 6.12 19.45
C THR A 253 -7.70 5.30 18.38
N PRO A 254 -8.80 4.60 18.75
CA PRO A 254 -9.66 3.98 17.75
C PRO A 254 -10.26 5.01 16.79
N LEU A 255 -10.60 4.55 15.58
CA LEU A 255 -11.42 5.29 14.65
C LEU A 255 -12.83 5.50 15.23
N THR A 256 -13.54 6.46 14.68
CA THR A 256 -14.99 6.64 14.86
C THR A 256 -15.67 6.61 13.50
N VAL A 257 -16.90 6.11 13.46
CA VAL A 257 -17.65 5.98 12.21
C VAL A 257 -18.64 7.14 12.11
N GLU A 258 -18.14 8.24 11.54
CA GLU A 258 -18.84 9.52 11.49
C GLU A 258 -19.72 9.66 10.24
N ASN A 259 -20.84 10.36 10.35
CA ASN A 259 -21.66 10.71 9.20
C ASN A 259 -21.08 11.98 8.54
N ILE A 260 -20.56 11.86 7.31
CA ILE A 260 -20.02 12.99 6.56
C ILE A 260 -20.83 13.31 5.32
N THR A 261 -20.68 14.55 4.83
CA THR A 261 -21.21 15.04 3.56
C THR A 261 -20.03 15.20 2.59
N VAL A 262 -20.27 14.95 1.30
CA VAL A 262 -19.27 15.12 0.24
C VAL A 262 -19.80 16.07 -0.83
N ASP A 263 -19.16 17.23 -0.97
CA ASP A 263 -19.49 18.23 -1.98
C ASP A 263 -19.29 17.71 -3.42
N PRO A 264 -19.86 18.37 -4.44
CA PRO A 264 -19.51 18.12 -5.84
C PRO A 264 -18.03 18.44 -6.14
N PRO A 265 -17.44 17.80 -7.16
CA PRO A 265 -16.06 18.07 -7.59
C PRO A 265 -15.92 19.43 -8.31
N GLN A 266 -14.78 20.10 -8.09
CA GLN A 266 -14.33 21.28 -8.84
C GLN A 266 -13.49 20.93 -10.09
N GLU A 267 -12.93 21.93 -10.77
CA GLU A 267 -12.09 21.75 -11.97
C GLU A 267 -10.90 20.81 -11.71
N GLY A 268 -10.74 19.81 -12.58
CA GLY A 268 -9.72 18.76 -12.46
C GLY A 268 -9.99 17.71 -11.36
N GLU A 269 -11.10 17.81 -10.64
CA GLU A 269 -11.50 16.85 -9.60
C GLU A 269 -12.57 15.86 -10.09
N VAL A 270 -12.62 14.70 -9.44
CA VAL A 270 -13.55 13.61 -9.74
C VAL A 270 -14.11 13.04 -8.45
N ARG A 271 -15.44 12.91 -8.35
CA ARG A 271 -16.11 12.25 -7.23
C ARG A 271 -16.34 10.78 -7.54
N VAL A 272 -15.81 9.91 -6.69
CA VAL A 272 -15.92 8.45 -6.82
C VAL A 272 -16.81 7.92 -5.69
N ARG A 273 -17.81 7.11 -6.07
CA ARG A 273 -18.56 6.30 -5.12
C ARG A 273 -17.79 5.00 -4.87
N MET A 274 -17.33 4.81 -3.64
CA MET A 274 -16.48 3.68 -3.27
C MET A 274 -17.27 2.37 -3.28
N VAL A 275 -16.65 1.32 -3.84
CA VAL A 275 -17.19 -0.05 -3.83
C VAL A 275 -16.37 -0.93 -2.89
N SER A 276 -15.06 -0.72 -2.85
CA SER A 276 -14.15 -1.31 -1.86
C SER A 276 -13.10 -0.30 -1.38
N ALA A 277 -12.60 -0.55 -0.18
CA ALA A 277 -11.36 -0.01 0.33
C ALA A 277 -10.53 -1.16 0.90
N GLY A 278 -9.21 -1.11 0.72
CA GLY A 278 -8.27 -2.06 1.29
C GLY A 278 -7.64 -1.50 2.57
N LEU A 279 -7.24 -2.38 3.49
CA LEU A 279 -6.59 -2.02 4.74
C LEU A 279 -5.11 -2.37 4.65
N CYS A 280 -4.26 -1.35 4.54
CA CYS A 280 -2.82 -1.55 4.51
C CYS A 280 -2.19 -1.36 5.89
N ALA A 281 -1.05 -2.02 6.12
CA ALA A 281 -0.27 -1.87 7.36
C ALA A 281 0.15 -0.40 7.61
N SER A 282 0.32 0.40 6.56
CA SER A 282 0.61 1.84 6.66
C SER A 282 -0.56 2.66 7.22
N ASP A 283 -1.83 2.28 6.99
CA ASP A 283 -2.96 2.95 7.64
C ASP A 283 -2.97 2.66 9.16
N ALA A 284 -2.37 1.55 9.60
CA ALA A 284 -2.38 1.14 10.99
C ALA A 284 -1.35 1.88 11.87
N HIS A 285 -0.26 2.41 11.29
CA HIS A 285 0.74 3.18 12.04
C HIS A 285 0.12 4.38 12.79
N PHE A 286 -0.83 5.08 12.16
CA PHE A 286 -1.59 6.19 12.75
C PHE A 286 -2.42 5.79 13.98
N ILE A 287 -2.98 4.58 13.96
CA ILE A 287 -3.88 4.06 15.01
C ILE A 287 -3.07 3.42 16.15
N TRP A 288 -1.92 2.83 15.84
CA TRP A 288 -1.02 2.24 16.84
C TRP A 288 0.00 3.23 17.42
N GLY A 289 0.10 4.45 16.88
CA GLY A 289 1.00 5.50 17.37
C GLY A 289 2.47 5.19 17.13
N TRP A 290 2.82 4.72 15.92
CA TRP A 290 4.19 4.32 15.58
C TRP A 290 4.86 5.40 14.73
N GLU A 291 5.84 6.11 15.30
CA GLU A 291 6.67 7.05 14.55
C GLU A 291 7.39 6.35 13.39
N THR A 292 7.10 6.73 12.15
CA THR A 292 7.78 6.24 10.93
C THR A 292 8.75 7.28 10.36
N ASP A 293 9.68 6.88 9.50
CA ASP A 293 10.55 7.82 8.77
C ASP A 293 9.81 8.72 7.77
N ILE A 294 8.55 8.40 7.44
CA ILE A 294 7.63 9.31 6.75
C ILE A 294 6.91 10.13 7.82
N ILE A 295 7.25 11.41 7.92
CA ILE A 295 6.52 12.36 8.79
C ILE A 295 5.10 12.50 8.24
N LEU A 296 4.11 12.34 9.13
CA LEU A 296 2.67 12.44 8.86
C LEU A 296 1.96 13.07 10.07
N ASP A 297 2.53 14.17 10.58
CA ASP A 297 2.06 14.90 11.77
C ASP A 297 0.89 15.83 11.41
N PHE A 298 -0.33 15.34 11.63
CA PHE A 298 -1.58 16.04 11.37
C PHE A 298 -1.93 17.15 12.40
N GLU A 299 -0.97 17.63 13.19
CA GLU A 299 -1.09 18.76 14.15
C GLU A 299 -2.28 18.68 15.15
N GLY A 300 -2.82 17.49 15.38
CA GLY A 300 -4.01 17.27 16.22
C GLY A 300 -5.36 17.47 15.52
N ASN A 301 -5.38 17.65 14.19
CA ASN A 301 -6.58 17.48 13.37
C ASN A 301 -7.00 15.99 13.37
N PRO A 302 -8.29 15.63 13.39
CA PRO A 302 -8.73 14.31 12.95
C PRO A 302 -8.26 13.97 11.51
N ILE A 303 -8.37 12.72 11.07
CA ILE A 303 -8.08 12.29 9.68
C ILE A 303 -9.02 11.18 9.18
N VAL A 304 -9.43 11.21 7.90
CA VAL A 304 -10.02 10.06 7.20
C VAL A 304 -8.89 9.23 6.59
N LEU A 305 -8.77 7.98 7.05
CA LEU A 305 -7.72 7.05 6.60
C LEU A 305 -8.16 6.25 5.35
N GLY A 306 -7.29 5.34 4.91
CA GLY A 306 -7.47 4.51 3.73
C GLY A 306 -6.87 5.14 2.48
N HIS A 307 -5.94 4.44 1.85
CA HIS A 307 -5.34 4.83 0.57
C HIS A 307 -5.41 3.74 -0.51
N GLU A 308 -5.88 2.54 -0.17
CA GLU A 308 -6.27 1.50 -1.12
C GLU A 308 -7.79 1.59 -1.38
N GLY A 309 -8.23 1.70 -2.63
CA GLY A 309 -9.66 1.75 -2.92
C GLY A 309 -10.05 1.74 -4.39
N ALA A 310 -11.21 1.15 -4.67
CA ALA A 310 -11.79 1.07 -6.01
C ALA A 310 -13.29 1.38 -5.98
N GLY A 311 -13.78 2.02 -7.03
CA GLY A 311 -15.14 2.54 -7.09
C GLY A 311 -15.63 2.88 -8.49
N VAL A 312 -16.76 3.57 -8.56
CA VAL A 312 -17.37 4.04 -9.81
C VAL A 312 -17.39 5.57 -9.79
N VAL A 313 -16.95 6.20 -10.88
CA VAL A 313 -17.06 7.66 -11.05
C VAL A 313 -18.54 8.07 -11.03
N GLU A 314 -18.91 8.90 -10.06
CA GLU A 314 -20.28 9.38 -9.87
C GLU A 314 -20.47 10.77 -10.49
N SER A 315 -19.47 11.65 -10.39
CA SER A 315 -19.44 12.94 -11.07
C SER A 315 -18.02 13.38 -11.37
N VAL A 316 -17.86 14.20 -12.41
CA VAL A 316 -16.60 14.82 -12.83
C VAL A 316 -16.77 16.33 -12.82
N GLY A 317 -15.74 17.06 -12.41
CA GLY A 317 -15.72 18.51 -12.54
C GLY A 317 -15.26 18.97 -13.93
N PRO A 318 -15.22 20.28 -14.19
CA PRO A 318 -14.68 20.84 -15.43
C PRO A 318 -13.23 20.39 -15.71
N GLY A 319 -12.82 20.37 -16.98
CA GLY A 319 -11.43 20.08 -17.37
C GLY A 319 -10.98 18.61 -17.27
N VAL A 320 -11.74 17.73 -16.63
CA VAL A 320 -11.49 16.28 -16.60
C VAL A 320 -11.68 15.67 -17.99
N THR A 321 -10.76 14.79 -18.42
CA THR A 321 -10.73 14.24 -19.80
C THR A 321 -10.42 12.75 -19.92
N SER A 322 -9.88 12.12 -18.87
CA SER A 322 -9.39 10.73 -18.86
C SER A 322 -10.35 9.73 -18.21
N VAL A 323 -11.42 10.21 -17.57
CA VAL A 323 -12.52 9.42 -16.99
C VAL A 323 -13.87 10.09 -17.25
N SER A 324 -14.96 9.33 -17.12
CA SER A 324 -16.34 9.79 -17.30
C SER A 324 -17.27 9.12 -16.29
N VAL A 325 -18.45 9.69 -16.08
CA VAL A 325 -19.47 9.14 -15.16
C VAL A 325 -19.83 7.71 -15.56
N GLY A 326 -19.84 6.80 -14.58
CA GLY A 326 -20.02 5.36 -14.76
C GLY A 326 -18.72 4.57 -14.95
N ASP A 327 -17.57 5.21 -15.14
CA ASP A 327 -16.29 4.50 -15.26
C ASP A 327 -15.91 3.77 -13.97
N HIS A 328 -15.45 2.54 -14.11
CA HIS A 328 -14.78 1.78 -13.07
C HIS A 328 -13.37 2.33 -12.87
N VAL A 329 -13.00 2.68 -11.64
CA VAL A 329 -11.69 3.29 -11.32
C VAL A 329 -11.06 2.69 -10.07
N ILE A 330 -9.73 2.70 -10.05
CA ILE A 330 -8.92 2.52 -8.85
C ILE A 330 -8.19 3.81 -8.52
N LEU A 331 -8.06 4.09 -7.22
CA LEU A 331 -7.49 5.32 -6.71
C LEU A 331 -5.98 5.15 -6.54
N LEU A 332 -5.24 6.20 -6.92
CA LEU A 332 -3.79 6.22 -6.95
C LEU A 332 -3.30 7.15 -5.84
N TRP A 333 -2.93 6.56 -4.71
CA TRP A 333 -2.21 7.23 -3.61
C TRP A 333 -0.87 7.86 -4.06
N THR A 334 -0.38 7.47 -5.24
CA THR A 334 0.75 8.07 -5.95
C THR A 334 0.24 8.61 -7.30
N PRO A 335 0.20 9.94 -7.51
CA PRO A 335 -0.38 10.52 -8.72
C PRO A 335 0.45 10.20 -9.97
N ASP A 336 -0.23 10.11 -11.11
CA ASP A 336 0.40 9.97 -12.42
C ASP A 336 -0.27 10.90 -13.43
N CYS A 337 0.41 12.02 -13.70
CA CYS A 337 0.00 13.02 -14.67
C CYS A 337 0.45 12.73 -16.10
N GLY A 338 1.23 11.66 -16.32
CA GLY A 338 1.77 11.23 -17.62
C GLY A 338 2.76 12.17 -18.31
N ARG A 339 2.81 13.47 -17.95
CA ARG A 339 3.45 14.53 -18.74
C ARG A 339 4.69 15.20 -18.12
N CYS A 340 4.91 15.07 -16.81
CA CYS A 340 6.08 15.69 -16.17
C CYS A 340 7.36 14.84 -16.35
N ALA A 341 8.54 15.43 -16.09
CA ALA A 341 9.82 14.77 -16.28
C ALA A 341 10.01 13.46 -15.48
N LEU A 342 9.40 13.33 -14.29
CA LEU A 342 9.43 12.07 -13.54
C LEU A 342 8.41 11.05 -14.09
N CYS A 343 7.22 11.49 -14.52
CA CYS A 343 6.25 10.64 -15.21
C CYS A 343 6.80 10.08 -16.53
N SER A 344 7.56 10.85 -17.31
CA SER A 344 8.15 10.39 -18.56
C SER A 344 9.45 9.58 -18.40
N HIS A 345 10.20 9.75 -17.31
CA HIS A 345 11.47 9.03 -17.10
C HIS A 345 11.24 7.55 -16.68
N PRO A 346 11.86 6.55 -17.33
CA PRO A 346 11.53 5.14 -17.13
C PRO A 346 12.12 4.49 -15.86
N LYS A 347 12.97 5.19 -15.09
CA LYS A 347 13.61 4.64 -13.87
C LYS A 347 12.97 5.14 -12.54
N THR A 348 11.75 5.67 -12.60
CA THR A 348 11.03 6.16 -11.42
C THR A 348 9.52 6.15 -11.70
N ASN A 349 8.71 6.10 -10.65
CA ASN A 349 7.25 6.20 -10.69
C ASN A 349 6.70 7.41 -9.92
N LEU A 350 7.57 8.35 -9.53
CA LEU A 350 7.18 9.61 -8.89
C LEU A 350 6.63 10.64 -9.89
N CYS A 351 5.95 11.66 -9.37
CA CYS A 351 5.39 12.78 -10.12
C CYS A 351 5.99 14.12 -9.65
N LEU A 352 5.80 15.17 -10.46
CA LEU A 352 6.15 16.57 -10.14
C LEU A 352 4.91 17.48 -10.10
N SER A 353 3.75 17.02 -10.57
CA SER A 353 2.51 17.80 -10.53
C SER A 353 1.86 17.78 -9.14
N ASP A 354 2.09 16.69 -8.39
CA ASP A 354 2.27 16.71 -6.95
C ASP A 354 3.51 15.84 -6.67
N ASP A 355 4.43 16.31 -5.83
CA ASP A 355 5.46 15.44 -5.23
C ASP A 355 4.86 14.61 -4.08
N PHE A 356 5.52 13.50 -3.72
CA PHE A 356 5.04 12.54 -2.70
C PHE A 356 4.63 13.21 -1.38
N VAL A 357 5.34 14.27 -0.96
CA VAL A 357 5.00 15.04 0.22
C VAL A 357 3.70 15.80 -0.03
N SER A 358 3.56 16.58 -1.11
CA SER A 358 2.28 17.28 -1.44
C SER A 358 1.03 16.40 -1.55
N VAL A 359 1.18 15.10 -1.76
CA VAL A 359 0.04 14.16 -1.84
C VAL A 359 -0.47 13.81 -0.44
N MET A 360 0.45 13.63 0.51
CA MET A 360 0.12 13.54 1.95
C MET A 360 -0.20 14.92 2.56
N TYR A 361 0.40 15.99 2.04
CA TYR A 361 0.35 17.37 2.54
C TYR A 361 -0.28 18.32 1.49
N HIS A 362 -1.62 18.39 1.45
CA HIS A 362 -2.36 18.96 0.31
C HIS A 362 -2.15 20.49 0.15
N LYS A 363 -1.25 20.93 -0.73
CA LYS A 363 -0.78 22.34 -0.85
C LYS A 363 -1.87 23.41 -1.09
N ASN A 364 -3.06 23.06 -1.59
CA ASN A 364 -4.05 24.00 -2.13
C ASN A 364 -5.21 24.41 -1.20
N LYS A 365 -5.18 24.06 0.10
CA LYS A 365 -6.09 24.59 1.15
C LYS A 365 -7.61 24.33 1.01
N GLU A 366 -8.05 23.57 0.02
CA GLU A 366 -9.46 23.18 -0.18
C GLU A 366 -9.74 21.69 0.02
N THR A 367 -11.02 21.38 0.23
CA THR A 367 -11.57 20.03 0.46
C THR A 367 -13.02 19.95 -0.03
N ARG A 368 -13.53 18.73 -0.21
CA ARG A 368 -14.95 18.43 -0.48
C ARG A 368 -15.64 17.64 0.62
N LEU A 369 -14.88 17.06 1.56
CA LEU A 369 -15.46 16.33 2.68
C LEU A 369 -15.92 17.34 3.76
N LYS A 370 -17.05 17.10 4.43
CA LYS A 370 -17.61 17.93 5.50
C LYS A 370 -18.21 17.08 6.63
N ILE A 371 -17.97 17.44 7.89
CA ILE A 371 -18.70 16.89 9.05
C ILE A 371 -19.57 17.97 9.68
N ASN A 372 -20.86 17.68 9.93
CA ASN A 372 -21.80 18.64 10.51
C ASN A 372 -21.77 20.04 9.84
N GLY A 373 -21.65 20.06 8.50
CA GLY A 373 -21.56 21.27 7.67
C GLY A 373 -20.20 21.99 7.64
N LYS A 374 -19.21 21.54 8.42
CA LYS A 374 -17.86 22.15 8.51
C LYS A 374 -16.86 21.44 7.59
N PRO A 375 -15.98 22.16 6.85
CA PRO A 375 -14.97 21.55 5.96
C PRO A 375 -13.96 20.66 6.69
N LEU A 376 -13.61 19.53 6.05
CA LEU A 376 -12.58 18.58 6.50
C LEU A 376 -11.26 18.86 5.77
N LEU A 377 -10.42 19.71 6.36
CA LEU A 377 -9.19 20.22 5.76
C LEU A 377 -7.97 19.33 6.05
N SER A 378 -7.04 19.22 5.08
CA SER A 378 -6.03 18.15 5.02
C SER A 378 -4.57 18.61 5.07
N PHE A 379 -4.15 19.19 6.20
CA PHE A 379 -2.85 19.85 6.33
C PHE A 379 -2.10 19.52 7.64
N SER A 380 -1.38 18.41 7.62
CA SER A 380 -0.06 18.31 8.26
C SER A 380 0.88 19.40 7.72
N LYS A 381 1.92 19.75 8.50
CA LYS A 381 2.71 20.99 8.30
C LYS A 381 3.99 20.84 7.47
#